data_AF-A0A136L2I0-F1
#
_entry.id   AF-A0A136L2I0-F1
#
_cell.length_a   1.000
_cell.length_b   1.000
_cell.length_c   1.000
_cell.angle_alpha   90.00
_cell.angle_beta   90.00
_cell.angle_gamma   90.00
#
_symmetry.space_group_name_H-M   'P 1'
#
loop_
_entity.id
_entity.type
_entity.pdbx_description
1 polymer ?
#
loop_
_entity_poly.entity_id
_entity_poly.type
_entity_poly.pdbx_seq_one_letter_code
_entity_poly.pdbx_strand_id
1 'polypeptide(L)'
;MNLTSILKLLGECPLVVSVQAPEGSPLRDDSTLVRLALASANEGVRLLRAEGPSSLQAIARSTGLPVMGLIKRTYEGSPVYITPTLAEVEEVLSAGCRVVAVDGTGRPSLARSR
;
A
#
# COMPACT_ATOMS: atom_id res chain seq x y z
N MET A 1 6.85 9.63 -10.25
CA MET A 1 7.46 10.03 -8.97
C MET A 1 8.80 9.32 -8.80
N ASN A 2 9.80 9.96 -8.21
CA ASN A 2 11.12 9.40 -7.89
C ASN A 2 11.41 9.54 -6.38
N LEU A 3 12.54 9.01 -5.90
CA LEU A 3 12.93 9.05 -4.49
C LEU A 3 12.97 10.48 -3.94
N THR A 4 13.57 11.42 -4.69
CA THR A 4 13.68 12.83 -4.29
C THR A 4 12.30 13.46 -4.05
N SER A 5 11.32 13.18 -4.92
CA SER A 5 9.95 13.67 -4.73
C SER A 5 9.31 13.12 -3.44
N ILE A 6 9.53 11.84 -3.13
CA ILE A 6 8.98 11.22 -1.92
C ILE A 6 9.61 11.83 -0.66
N LEU A 7 10.93 11.97 -0.64
CA LEU A 7 11.65 12.58 0.49
C LEU A 7 11.20 14.03 0.73
N LYS A 8 10.93 14.78 -0.35
CA LYS A 8 10.36 16.13 -0.24
C LYS A 8 8.99 16.12 0.42
N LEU A 9 8.07 15.24 0.00
CA LEU A 9 6.74 15.11 0.60
C LEU A 9 6.82 14.76 2.10
N LEU A 10 7.74 13.87 2.48
CA LEU A 10 7.97 13.50 3.87
C LEU A 10 8.62 14.63 4.70
N GLY A 11 9.39 15.50 4.08
CA GLY A 11 9.92 16.71 4.71
C GLY A 11 8.84 17.77 4.97
N GLU A 12 7.84 17.87 4.08
CA GLU A 12 6.69 18.77 4.24
C GLU A 12 5.66 18.22 5.26
N CYS A 13 5.43 16.91 5.23
CA CYS A 13 4.54 16.22 6.15
C CYS A 13 5.17 14.87 6.54
N PRO A 14 5.76 14.75 7.75
CA PRO A 14 6.42 13.52 8.20
C PRO A 14 5.42 12.46 8.69
N LEU A 15 4.21 12.43 8.12
CA LEU A 15 3.15 11.48 8.44
C LEU A 15 2.68 10.77 7.17
N VAL A 16 2.72 9.44 7.23
CA VAL A 16 2.08 8.56 6.24
C VAL A 16 0.89 7.89 6.90
N VAL A 17 -0.31 8.09 6.36
CA VAL A 17 -1.50 7.40 6.86
C VAL A 17 -1.69 6.08 6.11
N SER A 18 -1.82 5.00 6.88
CA SER A 18 -2.17 3.68 6.34
C SER A 18 -3.68 3.50 6.36
N VAL A 19 -4.30 3.49 5.17
CA VAL A 19 -5.74 3.36 4.99
C VAL A 19 -6.06 1.94 4.49
N GLN A 20 -6.38 1.05 5.42
CA GLN A 20 -6.59 -0.36 5.16
C GLN A 20 -7.52 -0.96 6.23
N ALA A 21 -8.25 -2.02 5.88
CA ALA A 21 -9.09 -2.77 6.80
C ALA A 21 -8.87 -4.28 6.60
N PRO A 22 -8.80 -5.10 7.66
CA PRO A 22 -8.58 -6.55 7.53
C PRO A 22 -9.76 -7.24 6.86
N GLU A 23 -9.53 -8.43 6.32
CA GLU A 23 -10.59 -9.29 5.78
C GLU A 23 -11.69 -9.54 6.83
N GLY A 24 -12.95 -9.52 6.38
CA GLY A 24 -14.12 -9.62 7.25
C GLY A 24 -14.48 -8.35 8.02
N SER A 25 -13.65 -7.30 7.98
CA SER A 25 -14.02 -6.01 8.59
C SER A 25 -15.15 -5.32 7.83
N PRO A 26 -16.16 -4.74 8.51
CA PRO A 26 -17.17 -3.91 7.86
C PRO A 26 -16.60 -2.64 7.22
N LEU A 27 -15.37 -2.26 7.57
CA LEU A 27 -14.66 -1.14 6.95
C LEU A 27 -13.93 -1.52 5.65
N ARG A 28 -13.88 -2.81 5.29
CA ARG A 28 -13.22 -3.31 4.07
C ARG A 28 -14.13 -3.13 2.85
N ASP A 29 -14.43 -1.87 2.57
CA ASP A 29 -15.17 -1.39 1.42
C ASP A 29 -14.41 -0.20 0.82
N ASP A 30 -14.21 -0.21 -0.50
CA ASP A 30 -13.39 0.80 -1.18
C ASP A 30 -13.93 2.21 -0.98
N SER A 31 -15.26 2.39 -0.95
CA SER A 31 -15.86 3.71 -0.73
C SER A 31 -15.54 4.24 0.67
N THR A 32 -15.52 3.35 1.67
CA THR A 32 -15.18 3.67 3.05
C THR A 32 -13.70 4.00 3.20
N LEU A 33 -12.81 3.20 2.60
CA LEU A 33 -11.38 3.48 2.59
C LEU A 33 -11.06 4.79 1.87
N VAL A 34 -11.73 5.10 0.76
CA VAL A 34 -11.61 6.39 0.08
C VAL A 34 -12.02 7.55 0.99
N ARG A 35 -13.13 7.44 1.73
CA ARG A 35 -13.55 8.48 2.69
C ARG A 35 -12.49 8.74 3.77
N LEU A 36 -11.89 7.68 4.31
CA LEU A 36 -10.81 7.80 5.30
C LEU A 36 -9.54 8.43 4.70
N ALA A 37 -9.21 8.10 3.46
CA ALA A 37 -8.08 8.67 2.75
C ALA A 37 -8.28 10.16 2.44
N LEU A 38 -9.49 10.56 2.02
CA LEU A 38 -9.86 11.97 1.80
C LEU A 38 -9.83 12.76 3.11
N ALA A 39 -10.35 12.21 4.21
CA ALA A 39 -10.26 12.85 5.52
C ALA A 39 -8.79 13.10 5.91
N SER A 40 -7.92 12.11 5.69
CA SER A 40 -6.48 12.25 5.96
C SER A 40 -5.83 13.32 5.09
N ALA A 41 -6.17 13.37 3.79
CA ALA A 41 -5.65 14.35 2.85
C ALA A 41 -6.05 15.79 3.23
N ASN A 42 -7.29 15.98 3.70
CA ASN A 42 -7.81 17.27 4.15
C ASN A 42 -7.04 17.80 5.37
N GLU A 43 -6.56 16.90 6.24
CA GLU A 43 -5.74 17.24 7.42
C GLU A 43 -4.23 17.39 7.11
N GLY A 44 -3.87 17.54 5.83
CA GLY A 44 -2.50 17.87 5.45
C GLY A 44 -1.61 16.68 5.12
N VAL A 45 -2.10 15.44 5.17
CA VAL A 45 -1.33 14.26 4.77
C VAL A 45 -0.97 14.35 3.29
N ARG A 46 0.27 13.96 2.95
CA ARG A 46 0.84 14.06 1.59
C ARG A 46 1.20 12.72 0.97
N LEU A 47 1.22 11.64 1.76
CA LEU A 47 1.56 10.30 1.31
C LEU A 47 0.70 9.28 2.05
N LEU A 48 0.11 8.35 1.29
CA LEU A 48 -0.76 7.32 1.83
C LEU A 48 -0.12 5.93 1.67
N ARG A 49 -0.57 4.97 2.48
CA ARG A 49 -0.29 3.54 2.30
C ARG A 49 -1.61 2.78 2.28
N ALA A 50 -1.79 1.88 1.32
CA ALA A 50 -3.00 1.07 1.24
C ALA A 50 -2.70 -0.35 0.74
N GLU A 51 -3.70 -1.23 0.85
CA GLU A 51 -3.61 -2.65 0.51
C GLU A 51 -4.59 -2.97 -0.62
N GLY A 52 -4.15 -3.73 -1.62
CA GLY A 52 -5.02 -4.36 -2.61
C GLY A 52 -5.27 -3.52 -3.87
N PRO A 53 -5.26 -4.12 -5.08
CA PRO A 53 -5.30 -3.36 -6.33
C PRO A 53 -6.49 -2.41 -6.48
N SER A 54 -7.69 -2.82 -6.06
CA SER A 54 -8.91 -2.01 -6.17
C SER A 54 -8.83 -0.75 -5.29
N SER A 55 -8.53 -0.93 -4.00
CA SER A 55 -8.41 0.18 -3.05
C SER A 55 -7.25 1.12 -3.42
N LEU A 56 -6.13 0.59 -3.90
CA LEU A 56 -5.01 1.41 -4.39
C LEU A 56 -5.44 2.35 -5.51
N GLN A 57 -6.14 1.83 -6.52
CA GLN A 57 -6.63 2.64 -7.64
C GLN A 57 -7.69 3.64 -7.19
N ALA A 58 -8.65 3.22 -6.36
CA ALA A 58 -9.73 4.07 -5.88
C ALA A 58 -9.19 5.25 -5.05
N ILE A 59 -8.32 4.97 -4.08
CA ILE A 59 -7.71 5.99 -3.22
C ILE A 59 -6.84 6.96 -4.03
N ALA A 60 -5.99 6.44 -4.92
CA ALA A 60 -5.13 7.29 -5.74
C ALA A 60 -5.95 8.23 -6.65
N ARG A 61 -7.01 7.71 -7.28
CA ARG A 61 -7.90 8.51 -8.15
C ARG A 61 -8.67 9.57 -7.37
N SER A 62 -9.21 9.22 -6.19
CA SER A 62 -10.05 10.15 -5.42
C SER A 62 -9.25 11.22 -4.69
N THR A 63 -8.05 10.89 -4.18
CA THR A 63 -7.24 11.83 -3.39
C THR A 63 -6.25 12.62 -4.25
N GLY A 64 -5.83 12.08 -5.40
CA GLY A 64 -4.71 12.63 -6.18
C GLY A 64 -3.35 12.52 -5.48
N LEU A 65 -3.28 11.90 -4.30
CA LEU A 65 -2.05 11.72 -3.54
C LEU A 65 -1.29 10.46 -4.00
N PRO A 66 0.05 10.45 -3.86
CA PRO A 66 0.80 9.22 -4.03
C PRO A 66 0.40 8.18 -2.98
N VAL A 67 0.32 6.93 -3.44
CA VAL A 67 0.00 5.77 -2.59
C VAL A 67 1.16 4.78 -2.63
N MET A 68 1.65 4.40 -1.46
CA MET A 68 2.55 3.27 -1.27
C MET A 68 1.71 2.00 -1.18
N GLY A 69 1.84 1.12 -2.17
CA GLY A 69 1.00 -0.06 -2.27
C GLY A 69 1.63 -1.31 -1.69
N LEU A 70 0.78 -2.23 -1.25
CA LEU A 70 1.13 -3.59 -0.89
C LEU A 70 -0.03 -4.53 -1.16
N ILE A 71 0.26 -5.83 -1.15
CA ILE A 71 -0.75 -6.87 -1.12
C ILE A 71 -0.44 -7.80 0.04
N LYS A 72 -1.44 -8.11 0.87
CA LYS A 72 -1.32 -9.16 1.87
C LYS A 72 -1.81 -10.45 1.26
N ARG A 73 -0.93 -11.45 1.15
CA ARG A 73 -1.27 -12.77 0.61
C ARG A 73 -0.53 -13.82 1.42
N THR A 74 -1.27 -14.77 1.95
CA THR A 74 -0.69 -15.92 2.65
C THR A 74 -0.38 -17.01 1.64
N TYR A 75 0.68 -17.76 1.93
CA TYR A 75 1.08 -18.91 1.16
C TYR A 75 1.44 -20.05 2.11
N GLU A 76 1.10 -21.27 1.71
CA GLU A 76 1.41 -22.46 2.50
C GLU A 76 2.92 -22.57 2.76
N GLY A 77 3.29 -22.86 4.01
CA GLY A 77 4.70 -23.01 4.41
C GLY A 77 5.50 -21.70 4.54
N SER A 78 4.88 -20.52 4.34
CA SER A 78 5.58 -19.23 4.44
C SER A 78 5.00 -18.34 5.56
N PRO A 79 5.83 -17.84 6.49
CA PRO A 79 5.40 -16.82 7.45
C PRO A 79 5.37 -15.40 6.85
N VAL A 80 5.89 -15.23 5.62
CA VAL A 80 5.92 -13.94 4.91
C VAL A 80 4.62 -13.75 4.15
N TYR A 81 3.96 -12.61 4.38
CA TYR A 81 2.64 -12.33 3.79
C TYR A 81 2.48 -10.89 3.25
N ILE A 82 3.40 -9.97 3.51
CA ILE A 82 3.35 -8.60 2.95
C ILE A 82 4.13 -8.58 1.63
N THR A 83 3.41 -8.53 0.52
CA THR A 83 3.93 -8.54 -0.86
C THR A 83 5.04 -9.59 -1.01
N PRO A 84 4.74 -10.88 -0.75
CA PRO A 84 5.74 -11.91 -0.53
C PRO A 84 6.49 -12.33 -1.82
N THR A 85 5.90 -12.11 -3.00
CA THR A 85 6.48 -12.53 -4.28
C THR A 85 6.46 -11.40 -5.32
N LEU A 86 7.15 -11.61 -6.44
CA LEU A 86 7.11 -10.71 -7.59
C LEU A 86 5.70 -10.57 -8.20
N ALA A 87 4.83 -11.57 -8.05
CA ALA A 87 3.46 -11.48 -8.55
C ALA A 87 2.71 -10.32 -7.86
N GLU A 88 2.82 -10.21 -6.54
CA GLU A 88 2.20 -9.10 -5.81
C GLU A 88 2.86 -7.76 -6.12
N VAL A 89 4.17 -7.74 -6.39
CA VAL A 89 4.87 -6.53 -6.85
C VAL A 89 4.26 -6.04 -8.17
N GLU A 90 4.10 -6.92 -9.15
CA GLU A 90 3.50 -6.59 -10.45
C GLU A 90 2.04 -6.13 -10.32
N GLU A 91 1.26 -6.75 -9.45
CA GLU A 91 -0.12 -6.31 -9.17
C GLU A 91 -0.17 -4.89 -8.58
N VAL A 92 0.75 -4.56 -7.64
CA VAL A 92 0.85 -3.20 -7.08
C VAL A 92 1.32 -2.19 -8.12
N LEU A 93 2.30 -2.54 -8.96
CA LEU A 93 2.78 -1.68 -10.05
C LEU A 93 1.68 -1.43 -11.09
N SER A 94 0.92 -2.47 -11.44
CA SER A 94 -0.22 -2.40 -12.36
C SER A 94 -1.35 -1.51 -11.83
N ALA A 95 -1.49 -1.39 -10.50
CA ALA A 95 -2.41 -0.44 -9.86
C ALA A 95 -1.92 1.03 -9.93
N GLY A 96 -0.76 1.30 -10.55
CA GLY A 96 -0.21 2.64 -10.75
C GLY A 96 0.64 3.14 -9.58
N CYS A 97 0.93 2.30 -8.59
CA CYS A 97 1.77 2.68 -7.46
C CYS A 97 3.24 2.80 -7.88
N ARG A 98 3.93 3.82 -7.35
CA ARG A 98 5.36 4.08 -7.62
C ARG A 98 6.27 3.66 -6.48
N VAL A 99 5.69 3.22 -5.37
CA VAL A 99 6.36 2.69 -4.20
C VAL A 99 5.63 1.42 -3.82
N VAL A 100 6.37 0.33 -3.69
CA VAL A 100 5.86 -0.98 -3.29
C VAL A 100 6.45 -1.31 -1.93
N ALA A 101 5.59 -1.55 -0.94
CA ALA A 101 6.03 -2.04 0.37
C ALA A 101 6.09 -3.57 0.35
N VAL A 102 7.24 -4.10 0.76
CA VAL A 102 7.55 -5.54 0.81
C VAL A 102 7.99 -5.93 2.22
N ASP A 103 7.87 -7.21 2.55
CA ASP A 103 8.48 -7.77 3.76
C ASP A 103 10.01 -7.74 3.64
N GLY A 104 10.67 -7.02 4.54
CA GLY A 104 12.15 -6.86 4.57
C GLY A 104 12.86 -7.78 5.57
N THR A 105 12.22 -8.85 6.05
CA THR A 105 12.81 -9.73 7.06
C THR A 105 13.73 -10.81 6.48
N GLY A 106 14.58 -11.39 7.33
CA GLY A 106 15.39 -12.57 7.00
C GLY A 106 14.66 -13.91 7.10
N ARG A 107 13.33 -13.91 7.25
CA ARG A 107 12.53 -15.15 7.33
C ARG A 107 12.59 -15.89 5.99
N PRO A 108 12.48 -17.24 5.99
CA PRO A 108 12.33 -17.99 4.75
C PRO A 108 11.09 -17.50 3.99
N SER A 109 11.27 -17.05 2.75
CA SER A 109 10.18 -16.73 1.83
C SER A 109 10.12 -17.79 0.74
N LEU A 110 8.96 -17.95 0.12
CA LEU A 110 8.76 -18.87 -1.02
C LEU A 110 9.74 -18.62 -2.19
N ALA A 111 10.29 -17.42 -2.29
CA ALA A 111 11.26 -17.07 -3.32
C ALA A 111 12.61 -17.81 -3.15
N ARG A 112 12.91 -18.35 -1.96
CA ARG A 112 14.15 -19.09 -1.67
C ARG A 112 14.06 -20.61 -1.89
N SER A 113 12.92 -21.14 -2.34
CA SER A 113 12.77 -22.58 -2.65
C SER A 113 12.97 -22.92 -4.13
N ARG A 114 13.80 -22.16 -4.86
CA ARG A 114 14.30 -22.52 -6.19
C ARG A 114 15.81 -22.33 -6.27
#